data_AF-K9PU21-F1
#
_entry.id   AF-K9PU21-F1
#
_cell.length_a   1.000
_cell.length_b   1.000
_cell.length_c   1.000
_cell.angle_alpha   90.00
_cell.angle_beta   90.00
_cell.angle_gamma   90.00
#
_symmetry.space_group_name_H-M   'P 1'
#
loop_
_entity.id
_entity.type
_entity.pdbx_description
1 polymer ?
#
loop_
_entity_poly.entity_id
_entity_poly.type
_entity_poly.pdbx_seq_one_letter_code
_entity_poly.pdbx_strand_id
1 'polypeptide(L)'
;MIERQFQWLLKSLSLRGSVFGVVLPRALVFGALAIGVNFLYQAQPELPWDFCQYLMENVALNLILGLLLVFRTNTAYERFWEGRKAWDEIIANICNLLRELHAAELLQPENSKPRSVMMGWLVALAIATKSHLRQDFQVEQFEQVLAIAEFEKITKSAHAPMLILQWLNISAQKQLSIPEKISIQEKFAALTNGITTCERIFNTPLPFAYTIFLRKFILLYCFFLPFGLVETLLWGTIPITLLVAFVLFGVEAIAEEIEDPFGKDENDLPLEELCQMITKEAREFEAFQDEHKVISL
;
A
#
# COMPACT_ATOMS: atom_id res chain seq x y z
N MET A 1 23.28 -7.32 -22.73
CA MET A 1 21.86 -7.45 -23.16
C MET A 1 21.29 -8.82 -22.81
N ILE A 2 22.01 -9.92 -23.09
CA ILE A 2 21.61 -11.30 -22.77
C ILE A 2 21.50 -11.56 -21.25
N GLU A 3 22.43 -11.03 -20.44
CA GLU A 3 22.34 -11.15 -18.96
C GLU A 3 21.08 -10.48 -18.37
N ARG A 4 20.64 -9.34 -18.92
CA ARG A 4 19.38 -8.70 -18.50
C ARG A 4 18.15 -9.54 -18.86
N GLN A 5 18.17 -10.24 -20.00
CA GLN A 5 17.08 -11.13 -20.41
C GLN A 5 17.01 -12.38 -19.50
N PHE A 6 18.16 -12.94 -19.14
CA PHE A 6 18.22 -14.10 -18.23
C PHE A 6 17.82 -13.72 -16.80
N GLN A 7 18.21 -12.52 -16.34
CA GLN A 7 17.76 -11.97 -15.07
C GLN A 7 16.26 -11.68 -15.05
N TRP A 8 15.66 -11.23 -16.16
CA TRP A 8 14.21 -11.08 -16.28
C TRP A 8 13.49 -12.43 -16.11
N LEU A 9 13.98 -13.49 -16.76
CA LEU A 9 13.38 -14.82 -16.67
C LEU A 9 13.55 -15.43 -15.27
N LEU A 10 14.74 -15.32 -14.66
CA LEU A 10 14.97 -15.78 -13.29
C LEU A 10 14.13 -15.02 -12.27
N LYS A 11 13.95 -13.70 -12.45
CA LYS A 11 13.07 -12.88 -11.60
C LYS A 11 11.59 -13.19 -11.84
N SER A 12 11.20 -13.59 -13.05
CA SER A 12 9.82 -14.04 -13.31
C SER A 12 9.47 -15.37 -12.61
N LEU A 13 10.50 -16.16 -12.27
CA LEU A 13 10.37 -17.41 -11.51
C LEU A 13 10.49 -17.20 -9.99
N SER A 14 10.71 -15.97 -9.52
CA SER A 14 10.79 -15.72 -8.08
C SER A 14 9.39 -15.81 -7.46
N LEU A 15 9.26 -16.62 -6.41
CA LEU A 15 8.01 -16.83 -5.68
C LEU A 15 7.79 -15.83 -4.54
N ARG A 16 8.82 -15.07 -4.15
CA ARG A 16 8.70 -14.00 -3.14
C ARG A 16 7.98 -12.80 -3.75
N GLY A 17 7.01 -12.26 -3.02
CA GLY A 17 6.18 -11.12 -3.43
C GLY A 17 5.27 -11.41 -4.62
N SER A 18 5.09 -12.70 -4.95
CA SER A 18 4.30 -13.12 -6.09
C SER A 18 2.96 -13.68 -5.62
N VAL A 19 1.88 -13.23 -6.27
CA VAL A 19 0.54 -13.80 -6.12
C VAL A 19 0.46 -15.29 -6.52
N PHE A 20 1.50 -15.81 -7.19
CA PHE A 20 1.56 -17.18 -7.70
C PHE A 20 1.21 -18.24 -6.64
N GLY A 21 1.79 -18.12 -5.44
CA GLY A 21 1.56 -19.10 -4.36
C GLY A 21 0.11 -19.13 -3.86
N VAL A 22 -0.57 -18.00 -3.90
CA VAL A 22 -1.97 -17.84 -3.47
C VAL A 22 -2.93 -18.27 -4.58
N VAL A 23 -2.57 -18.04 -5.84
CA VAL A 23 -3.43 -18.23 -7.01
C VAL A 23 -3.35 -19.66 -7.55
N LEU A 24 -2.17 -20.28 -7.54
CA LEU A 24 -1.97 -21.62 -8.11
C LEU A 24 -2.91 -22.68 -7.50
N PRO A 25 -3.08 -22.79 -6.16
CA PRO A 25 -4.02 -23.75 -5.58
C PRO A 25 -5.46 -23.55 -6.08
N ARG A 26 -5.89 -22.29 -6.25
CA ARG A 26 -7.23 -21.96 -6.79
C ARG A 26 -7.36 -22.45 -8.22
N ALA A 27 -6.36 -22.19 -9.07
CA ALA A 27 -6.34 -22.65 -10.45
C ALA A 27 -6.33 -24.20 -10.56
N LEU A 28 -5.59 -24.89 -9.69
CA LEU A 28 -5.53 -26.36 -9.65
C LEU A 28 -6.89 -26.99 -9.33
N VAL A 29 -7.72 -26.36 -8.50
CA VAL A 29 -9.11 -26.83 -8.25
C VAL A 29 -9.92 -26.86 -9.55
N PHE A 30 -9.81 -25.82 -10.38
CA PHE A 30 -10.50 -25.78 -11.68
C PHE A 30 -9.85 -26.71 -12.71
N GLY A 31 -8.55 -26.95 -12.64
CA GLY A 31 -7.87 -28.01 -13.40
C GLY A 31 -8.40 -29.41 -13.05
N ALA A 32 -8.61 -29.69 -11.75
CA ALA A 32 -9.20 -30.94 -11.29
C ALA A 32 -10.68 -31.07 -11.72
N LEU A 33 -11.44 -29.97 -11.69
CA LEU A 33 -12.78 -29.91 -12.26
C LEU A 33 -12.76 -30.25 -13.76
N ALA A 34 -11.83 -29.67 -14.53
CA ALA A 34 -11.69 -29.96 -15.96
C ALA A 34 -11.40 -31.44 -16.26
N ILE A 35 -10.60 -32.11 -15.40
CA ILE A 35 -10.39 -33.56 -15.49
C ILE A 35 -11.72 -34.30 -15.29
N GLY A 36 -12.47 -33.95 -14.24
CA GLY A 36 -13.78 -34.56 -13.96
C GLY A 36 -14.79 -34.35 -15.10
N VAL A 37 -14.82 -33.15 -15.68
CA VAL A 37 -15.66 -32.82 -16.83
C VAL A 37 -15.29 -33.64 -18.07
N ASN A 38 -14.00 -33.84 -18.33
CA ASN A 38 -13.56 -34.68 -19.45
C ASN A 38 -14.00 -36.14 -19.28
N PHE A 39 -13.84 -36.72 -18.09
CA PHE A 39 -14.37 -38.06 -17.81
C PHE A 39 -15.89 -38.12 -17.95
N LEU A 40 -16.61 -37.09 -17.50
CA LEU A 40 -18.06 -37.00 -17.63
C LEU A 40 -18.49 -36.94 -19.11
N TYR A 41 -17.80 -36.14 -19.93
CA TYR A 41 -18.05 -36.05 -21.37
C TYR A 41 -17.85 -37.40 -22.08
N GLN A 42 -16.76 -38.12 -21.76
CA GLN A 42 -16.52 -39.46 -22.31
C GLN A 42 -17.57 -40.48 -21.86
N ALA A 43 -18.04 -40.39 -20.61
CA ALA A 43 -19.03 -41.31 -20.06
C ALA A 43 -20.46 -41.01 -20.56
N GLN A 44 -20.80 -39.74 -20.78
CA GLN A 44 -22.13 -39.27 -21.17
C GLN A 44 -22.05 -38.19 -22.28
N PRO A 45 -21.73 -38.58 -23.53
CA PRO A 45 -21.65 -37.63 -24.64
C PRO A 45 -23.00 -37.00 -25.01
N GLU A 46 -24.11 -37.67 -24.67
CA GLU A 46 -25.48 -37.23 -25.02
C GLU A 46 -26.01 -36.07 -24.16
N LEU A 47 -25.28 -35.65 -23.13
CA LEU A 47 -25.65 -34.46 -22.35
C LEU A 47 -25.63 -33.19 -23.23
N PRO A 48 -26.45 -32.18 -22.94
CA PRO A 48 -26.52 -30.95 -23.73
C PRO A 48 -25.35 -30.00 -23.43
N TRP A 49 -24.16 -30.37 -23.88
CA TRP A 49 -22.92 -29.60 -23.71
C TRP A 49 -22.96 -28.23 -24.42
N ASP A 50 -23.73 -28.14 -25.50
CA ASP A 50 -23.98 -26.93 -26.29
C ASP A 50 -24.33 -25.71 -25.43
N PHE A 51 -25.14 -25.89 -24.36
CA PHE A 51 -25.52 -24.77 -23.50
C PHE A 51 -24.31 -24.09 -22.85
N CYS A 52 -23.36 -24.88 -22.34
CA CYS A 52 -22.15 -24.33 -21.73
C CYS A 52 -21.21 -23.74 -22.77
N GLN A 53 -21.16 -24.33 -23.96
CA GLN A 53 -20.40 -23.80 -25.09
C GLN A 53 -20.92 -22.42 -25.51
N TYR A 54 -22.24 -22.28 -25.75
CA TYR A 54 -22.86 -20.99 -26.07
C TYR A 54 -22.64 -19.93 -25.00
N LEU A 55 -22.67 -20.32 -23.72
CA LEU A 55 -22.39 -19.42 -22.60
C LEU A 55 -20.95 -18.90 -22.63
N MET A 56 -19.97 -19.78 -22.89
CA MET A 56 -18.54 -19.42 -22.89
C MET A 56 -18.11 -18.69 -24.17
N GLU A 57 -18.76 -18.94 -25.31
CA GLU A 57 -18.55 -18.21 -26.56
C GLU A 57 -19.25 -16.84 -26.58
N ASN A 58 -20.12 -16.56 -25.60
CA ASN A 58 -20.84 -15.30 -25.55
C ASN A 58 -19.88 -14.11 -25.37
N VAL A 59 -19.77 -13.29 -26.42
CA VAL A 59 -18.87 -12.12 -26.45
C VAL A 59 -19.21 -11.12 -25.36
N ALA A 60 -20.50 -10.89 -25.08
CA ALA A 60 -20.91 -9.91 -24.07
C ALA A 60 -20.49 -10.35 -22.66
N LEU A 61 -20.63 -11.63 -22.32
CA LEU A 61 -20.21 -12.17 -21.02
C LEU A 61 -18.70 -12.02 -20.82
N ASN A 62 -17.90 -12.42 -21.81
CA ASN A 62 -16.45 -12.29 -21.78
C ASN A 62 -16.00 -10.82 -21.68
N LEU A 63 -16.67 -9.92 -22.41
CA LEU A 63 -16.40 -8.48 -22.36
C LEU A 63 -16.72 -7.89 -20.99
N ILE A 64 -17.86 -8.25 -20.39
CA ILE A 64 -18.24 -7.79 -19.04
C ILE A 64 -17.21 -8.25 -18.01
N LEU A 65 -16.78 -9.52 -18.06
CA LEU A 65 -15.76 -10.03 -17.15
C LEU A 65 -14.44 -9.27 -17.29
N GLY A 66 -13.97 -9.10 -18.53
CA GLY A 66 -12.74 -8.33 -18.80
C GLY A 66 -12.84 -6.89 -18.33
N LEU A 67 -13.97 -6.22 -18.60
CA LEU A 67 -14.19 -4.83 -18.18
C LEU A 67 -14.23 -4.68 -16.65
N LEU A 68 -14.90 -5.58 -15.95
CA LEU A 68 -14.96 -5.55 -14.49
C LEU A 68 -13.57 -5.76 -13.87
N LEU A 69 -12.76 -6.66 -14.42
CA LEU A 69 -11.37 -6.87 -13.98
C LEU A 69 -10.51 -5.63 -14.23
N VAL A 70 -10.63 -4.99 -15.39
CA VAL A 70 -9.89 -3.75 -15.71
C VAL A 70 -10.26 -2.63 -14.74
N PHE A 71 -11.56 -2.43 -14.47
CA PHE A 71 -11.98 -1.45 -13.48
C PHE A 71 -11.40 -1.76 -12.10
N ARG A 72 -11.45 -3.04 -11.69
CA ARG A 72 -10.93 -3.49 -10.40
C ARG A 72 -9.45 -3.18 -10.22
N THR A 73 -8.63 -3.51 -11.22
CA THR A 73 -7.19 -3.24 -11.18
C THR A 73 -6.88 -1.76 -11.22
N ASN A 74 -7.62 -0.99 -12.03
CA ASN A 74 -7.40 0.46 -12.14
C ASN A 74 -7.73 1.17 -10.83
N THR A 75 -8.86 0.83 -10.19
CA THR A 75 -9.23 1.46 -8.93
C THR A 75 -8.25 1.08 -7.80
N ALA A 76 -7.77 -0.16 -7.77
CA ALA A 76 -6.74 -0.56 -6.81
C ALA A 76 -5.42 0.21 -7.04
N TYR A 77 -4.99 0.33 -8.29
CA TYR A 77 -3.80 1.10 -8.66
C TYR A 77 -3.92 2.58 -8.31
N GLU A 78 -5.07 3.21 -8.56
CA GLU A 78 -5.33 4.60 -8.19
C GLU A 78 -5.18 4.83 -6.69
N ARG A 79 -5.74 3.92 -5.86
CA ARG A 79 -5.57 3.96 -4.39
C ARG A 79 -4.11 3.84 -3.99
N PHE A 80 -3.38 2.88 -4.57
CA PHE A 80 -1.96 2.70 -4.28
C PHE A 80 -1.15 3.96 -4.59
N TRP A 81 -1.34 4.50 -5.80
CA TRP A 81 -0.60 5.66 -6.28
C TRP A 81 -0.97 6.94 -5.52
N GLU A 82 -2.24 7.10 -5.16
CA GLU A 82 -2.69 8.21 -4.32
C GLU A 82 -2.10 8.11 -2.91
N GLY A 83 -2.11 6.91 -2.30
CA GLY A 83 -1.50 6.67 -1.00
C GLY A 83 0.00 6.95 -1.00
N ARG A 84 0.71 6.54 -2.06
CA ARG A 84 2.13 6.85 -2.25
C ARG A 84 2.37 8.36 -2.29
N LYS A 85 1.61 9.09 -3.11
CA LYS A 85 1.74 10.54 -3.24
C LYS A 85 1.47 11.29 -1.93
N ALA A 86 0.42 10.88 -1.20
CA ALA A 86 0.09 11.46 0.09
C ALA A 86 1.22 11.25 1.10
N TRP A 87 1.82 10.05 1.12
CA TRP A 87 2.95 9.77 1.98
C TRP A 87 4.22 10.53 1.56
N ASP A 88 4.49 10.65 0.26
CA ASP A 88 5.60 11.47 -0.25
C ASP A 88 5.42 12.96 0.13
N GLU A 89 4.20 13.49 0.13
CA GLU A 89 3.89 14.85 0.61
C GLU A 89 4.19 15.02 2.10
N ILE A 90 3.85 14.03 2.93
CA ILE A 90 4.18 14.03 4.37
C ILE A 90 5.69 14.08 4.57
N ILE A 91 6.43 13.17 3.90
CA ILE A 91 7.89 13.09 4.00
C ILE A 91 8.53 14.41 3.58
N ALA A 92 8.17 14.92 2.40
CA ALA A 92 8.77 16.13 1.86
C ALA A 92 8.59 17.33 2.80
N ASN A 93 7.40 17.49 3.39
CA ASN A 93 7.14 18.58 4.31
C ASN A 93 7.82 18.38 5.67
N ILE A 94 7.95 17.14 6.18
CA ILE A 94 8.76 16.85 7.37
C ILE A 94 10.22 17.24 7.14
N CYS A 95 10.84 16.79 6.05
CA CYS A 95 12.25 17.12 5.74
C CYS A 95 12.46 18.63 5.53
N ASN A 96 11.51 19.31 4.88
CA ASN A 96 11.54 20.78 4.74
C ASN A 96 11.49 21.49 6.09
N LEU A 97 10.63 21.04 6.99
CA LEU A 97 10.49 21.61 8.33
C LEU A 97 11.72 21.32 9.20
N LEU A 98 12.28 20.11 9.14
CA LEU A 98 13.53 19.78 9.82
C LEU A 98 14.64 20.74 9.40
N ARG A 99 14.81 20.97 8.09
CA ARG A 99 15.81 21.91 7.56
C ARG A 99 15.57 23.35 8.00
N GLU A 100 14.33 23.84 7.92
CA GLU A 100 14.00 25.22 8.34
C GLU A 100 14.23 25.42 9.84
N LEU A 101 13.80 24.46 10.68
CA LEU A 101 13.99 24.53 12.14
C LEU A 101 15.46 24.44 12.52
N HIS A 102 16.22 23.54 11.90
CA HIS A 102 17.66 23.40 12.15
C HIS A 102 18.45 24.64 11.73
N ALA A 103 18.19 25.17 10.52
CA ALA A 103 18.84 26.40 10.06
C ALA A 103 18.54 27.58 10.99
N ALA A 104 17.29 27.70 11.43
CA ALA A 104 16.90 28.73 12.36
C ALA A 104 17.58 28.53 13.74
N GLU A 105 17.66 27.29 14.24
CA GLU A 105 18.36 26.95 15.49
C GLU A 105 19.85 27.34 15.47
N LEU A 106 20.56 27.12 14.36
CA LEU A 106 21.95 27.54 14.21
C LEU A 106 22.12 29.06 14.23
N LEU A 107 21.15 29.81 13.69
CA LEU A 107 21.18 31.27 13.66
C LEU A 107 20.75 31.92 14.98
N GLN A 108 19.92 31.23 15.78
CA GLN A 108 19.37 31.74 17.05
C GLN A 108 19.53 30.69 18.17
N PRO A 109 20.76 30.52 18.69
CA PRO A 109 21.07 29.47 19.67
C PRO A 109 20.30 29.62 20.99
N GLU A 110 19.84 30.82 21.35
CA GLU A 110 18.96 31.02 22.52
C GLU A 110 17.63 30.25 22.44
N ASN A 111 17.15 29.96 21.22
CA ASN A 111 15.90 29.24 20.95
C ASN A 111 16.13 27.80 20.44
N SER A 112 17.30 27.23 20.73
CA SER A 112 17.71 25.88 20.28
C SER A 112 16.84 24.76 20.84
N LYS A 113 16.76 24.62 22.17
CA LYS A 113 16.04 23.52 22.83
C LYS A 113 14.60 23.34 22.31
N PRO A 114 13.80 24.41 22.21
CA PRO A 114 12.41 24.25 21.81
C PRO A 114 12.26 23.84 20.32
N ARG A 115 13.19 24.25 19.45
CA ARG A 115 13.26 23.82 18.04
C ARG A 115 13.69 22.37 17.91
N SER A 116 14.67 21.93 18.69
CA SER A 116 15.07 20.52 18.78
C SER A 116 13.91 19.61 19.20
N VAL A 117 13.09 20.02 20.17
CA VAL A 117 11.86 19.29 20.54
C VAL A 117 10.88 19.21 19.38
N MET A 118 10.68 20.29 18.62
CA MET A 118 9.83 20.27 17.43
C MET A 118 10.35 19.31 16.35
N MET A 119 11.67 19.24 16.15
CA MET A 119 12.27 18.27 15.22
C MET A 119 11.99 16.82 15.65
N GLY A 120 12.11 16.51 16.94
CA GLY A 120 11.71 15.22 17.50
C GLY A 120 10.23 14.91 17.24
N TRP A 121 9.33 15.88 17.44
CA TRP A 121 7.91 15.70 17.13
C TRP A 121 7.62 15.48 15.64
N LEU A 122 8.40 16.04 14.71
CA LEU A 122 8.25 15.75 13.28
C LEU A 122 8.59 14.30 12.96
N VAL A 123 9.63 13.74 13.56
CA VAL A 123 9.95 12.31 13.45
C VAL A 123 8.83 11.48 14.07
N ALA A 124 8.35 11.85 15.25
CA ALA A 124 7.25 11.17 15.92
C ALA A 124 5.96 11.22 15.09
N LEU A 125 5.70 12.30 14.36
CA LEU A 125 4.54 12.45 13.48
C LEU A 125 4.57 11.39 12.36
N ALA A 126 5.71 11.16 11.72
CA ALA A 126 5.85 10.12 10.70
C ALA A 126 5.55 8.73 11.28
N ILE A 127 6.16 8.40 12.42
CA ILE A 127 6.00 7.10 13.09
C ILE A 127 4.55 6.91 13.57
N ALA A 128 3.94 7.95 14.15
CA ALA A 128 2.56 7.93 14.59
C ALA A 128 1.58 7.78 13.42
N THR A 129 1.86 8.40 12.27
CA THR A 129 1.00 8.29 11.08
C THR A 129 1.07 6.87 10.52
N LYS A 130 2.27 6.30 10.42
CA LYS A 130 2.46 4.89 10.03
C LYS A 130 1.69 3.96 10.98
N SER A 131 1.90 4.14 12.29
CA SER A 131 1.28 3.31 13.32
C SER A 131 -0.25 3.44 13.33
N HIS A 132 -0.76 4.63 13.03
CA HIS A 132 -2.18 4.89 12.89
C HIS A 132 -2.77 4.16 11.67
N LEU A 133 -2.12 4.22 10.51
CA LEU A 133 -2.59 3.55 9.29
C LEU A 133 -2.50 2.02 9.38
N ARG A 134 -1.54 1.50 10.15
CA ARG A 134 -1.37 0.05 10.38
C ARG A 134 -2.09 -0.51 11.60
N GLN A 135 -2.68 0.37 12.42
CA GLN A 135 -3.31 0.03 13.70
C GLN A 135 -2.35 -0.76 14.62
N ASP A 136 -1.05 -0.42 14.61
CA ASP A 136 0.01 -1.19 15.28
C ASP A 136 0.93 -0.34 16.16
N PHE A 137 0.34 0.47 17.06
CA PHE A 137 1.11 1.27 18.01
C PHE A 137 2.04 0.41 18.89
N GLN A 138 3.34 0.62 18.72
CA GLN A 138 4.41 -0.02 19.48
C GLN A 138 5.21 1.01 20.27
N VAL A 139 5.50 0.70 21.54
CA VAL A 139 6.17 1.62 22.48
C VAL A 139 7.59 1.91 22.04
N GLU A 140 8.30 0.87 21.60
CA GLU A 140 9.74 0.87 21.30
C GLU A 140 10.10 1.87 20.20
N GLN A 141 9.15 2.16 19.29
CA GLN A 141 9.38 3.08 18.16
C GLN A 141 9.45 4.55 18.61
N PHE A 142 8.96 4.88 19.81
CA PHE A 142 8.89 6.26 20.31
C PHE A 142 9.87 6.55 21.45
N GLU A 143 10.48 5.53 22.06
CA GLU A 143 11.37 5.67 23.23
C GLU A 143 12.57 6.60 23.00
N GLN A 144 13.01 6.73 21.75
CA GLN A 144 14.15 7.58 21.38
C GLN A 144 13.74 8.94 20.79
N VAL A 145 12.44 9.19 20.63
CA VAL A 145 11.93 10.37 19.90
C VAL A 145 11.09 11.27 20.80
N LEU A 146 10.44 10.71 21.82
CA LEU A 146 9.50 11.43 22.70
C LEU A 146 9.87 11.30 24.17
N ALA A 147 9.52 12.31 24.96
CA ALA A 147 9.54 12.19 26.40
C ALA A 147 8.44 11.24 26.88
N ILE A 148 8.68 10.54 28.01
CA ILE A 148 7.75 9.57 28.61
C ILE A 148 6.34 10.16 28.79
N ALA A 149 6.23 11.41 29.24
CA ALA A 149 4.95 12.09 29.46
C ALA A 149 4.18 12.40 28.16
N GLU A 150 4.89 12.56 27.04
CA GLU A 150 4.28 12.79 25.72
C GLU A 150 3.77 11.46 25.15
N PHE A 151 4.55 10.39 25.33
CA PHE A 151 4.16 9.04 24.94
C PHE A 151 2.86 8.59 25.63
N GLU A 152 2.71 8.84 26.94
CA GLU A 152 1.46 8.53 27.66
C GLU A 152 0.23 9.25 27.10
N LYS A 153 0.40 10.45 26.52
CA LYS A 153 -0.70 11.20 25.90
C LYS A 153 -1.06 10.63 24.53
N ILE A 154 -0.06 10.22 23.75
CA ILE A 154 -0.24 9.61 22.43
C ILE A 154 -0.97 8.28 22.54
N THR A 155 -0.55 7.42 23.47
CA THR A 155 -1.18 6.11 23.68
C THR A 155 -2.63 6.20 24.13
N LYS A 156 -3.02 7.29 24.80
CA LYS A 156 -4.41 7.57 25.19
C LYS A 156 -5.21 8.29 24.11
N SER A 157 -4.57 8.78 23.05
CA SER A 157 -5.23 9.53 21.99
C SER A 157 -5.90 8.61 20.99
N ALA A 158 -7.12 8.93 20.59
CA ALA A 158 -7.77 8.28 19.45
C ALA A 158 -7.07 8.60 18.12
N HIS A 159 -6.34 9.73 18.07
CA HIS A 159 -5.74 10.24 16.84
C HIS A 159 -4.37 10.86 17.13
N ALA A 160 -3.37 10.00 17.28
CA ALA A 160 -2.01 10.41 17.62
C ALA A 160 -1.37 11.39 16.60
N PRO A 161 -1.46 11.20 15.27
CA PRO A 161 -0.87 12.13 14.32
C PRO A 161 -1.36 13.58 14.48
N MET A 162 -2.67 13.79 14.59
CA MET A 162 -3.24 15.13 14.76
C MET A 162 -2.88 15.76 16.10
N LEU A 163 -2.75 14.95 17.16
CA LEU A 163 -2.29 15.45 18.47
C LEU A 163 -0.85 16.00 18.38
N ILE A 164 0.05 15.27 17.71
CA ILE A 164 1.43 15.72 17.52
C ILE A 164 1.47 16.98 16.65
N LEU A 165 0.68 17.04 15.57
CA LEU A 165 0.57 18.22 14.72
C LEU A 165 0.04 19.44 15.49
N GLN A 166 -0.86 19.23 16.46
CA GLN A 166 -1.32 20.27 17.37
C GLN A 166 -0.19 20.78 18.27
N TRP A 167 0.66 19.90 18.81
CA TRP A 167 1.83 20.29 19.61
C TRP A 167 2.82 21.11 18.79
N LEU A 168 3.12 20.67 17.57
CA LEU A 168 3.95 21.40 16.60
C LEU A 168 3.39 22.80 16.35
N ASN A 169 2.09 22.93 16.10
CA ASN A 169 1.46 24.22 15.86
C ASN A 169 1.54 25.16 17.09
N ILE A 170 1.23 24.66 18.29
CA ILE A 170 1.33 25.46 19.52
C ILE A 170 2.76 25.94 19.76
N SER A 171 3.75 25.08 19.52
CA SER A 171 5.16 25.42 19.69
C SER A 171 5.64 26.44 18.66
N ALA A 172 5.28 26.24 17.40
CA ALA A 172 5.53 27.19 16.33
C ALA A 172 4.95 28.58 16.64
N GLN A 173 3.73 28.64 17.18
CA GLN A 173 3.10 29.91 17.56
C GLN A 173 3.81 30.63 18.71
N LYS A 174 4.47 29.89 19.61
CA LYS A 174 5.15 30.48 20.77
C LYS A 174 6.59 30.91 20.46
N GLN A 175 7.28 30.19 19.58
CA GLN A 175 8.74 30.26 19.47
C GLN A 175 9.25 30.86 18.17
N LEU A 176 8.39 30.94 17.14
CA LEU A 176 8.78 31.43 15.83
C LEU A 176 8.37 32.89 15.64
N SER A 177 9.16 33.62 14.88
CA SER A 177 8.86 34.96 14.38
C SER A 177 7.73 34.93 13.35
N ILE A 178 7.10 36.08 13.10
CA ILE A 178 5.99 36.19 12.14
C ILE A 178 6.38 35.67 10.74
N PRO A 179 7.56 36.00 10.17
CA PRO A 179 7.96 35.45 8.87
C PRO A 179 8.11 33.92 8.86
N GLU A 180 8.72 33.35 9.91
CA GLU A 180 8.89 31.89 10.06
C GLU A 180 7.52 31.19 10.16
N LYS A 181 6.57 31.78 10.90
CA LYS A 181 5.21 31.23 11.03
C LYS A 181 4.50 31.13 9.69
N ILE A 182 4.63 32.14 8.83
CA ILE A 182 4.00 32.14 7.49
C ILE A 182 4.57 30.99 6.65
N SER A 183 5.90 30.82 6.63
CA SER A 183 6.57 29.72 5.90
C SER A 183 6.15 28.33 6.37
N ILE A 184 6.03 28.14 7.69
CA ILE A 184 5.72 26.84 8.28
C ILE A 184 4.23 26.49 8.20
N GLN A 185 3.34 27.49 8.20
CA GLN A 185 1.90 27.26 8.17
C GLN A 185 1.43 26.56 6.89
N GLU A 186 2.02 26.88 5.74
CA GLU A 186 1.76 26.17 4.48
C GLU A 186 2.16 24.70 4.56
N LYS A 187 3.30 24.40 5.20
CA LYS A 187 3.80 23.03 5.38
C LYS A 187 2.95 22.23 6.36
N PHE A 188 2.45 22.85 7.44
CA PHE A 188 1.50 22.21 8.36
C PHE A 188 0.17 21.89 7.68
N ALA A 189 -0.31 22.78 6.79
CA ALA A 189 -1.49 22.49 5.97
C ALA A 189 -1.24 21.30 5.04
N ALA A 190 -0.09 21.23 4.38
CA ALA A 190 0.30 20.11 3.53
C ALA A 190 0.42 18.78 4.31
N LEU A 191 1.02 18.80 5.52
CA LEU A 191 1.05 17.64 6.42
C LEU A 191 -0.36 17.17 6.78
N THR A 192 -1.26 18.09 7.09
CA THR A 192 -2.67 17.78 7.40
C THR A 192 -3.35 17.13 6.18
N ASN A 193 -3.14 17.68 4.99
CA ASN A 193 -3.71 17.16 3.75
C ASN A 193 -3.20 15.75 3.43
N GLY A 194 -1.90 15.51 3.59
CA GLY A 194 -1.31 14.19 3.40
C GLY A 194 -1.89 13.15 4.37
N ILE A 195 -1.95 13.48 5.68
CA ILE A 195 -2.48 12.56 6.70
C ILE A 195 -3.96 12.26 6.45
N THR A 196 -4.78 13.29 6.20
CA THR A 196 -6.22 13.10 5.93
C THR A 196 -6.49 12.36 4.62
N THR A 197 -5.61 12.51 3.62
CA THR A 197 -5.69 11.72 2.38
C THR A 197 -5.38 10.25 2.63
N CYS A 198 -4.34 9.94 3.40
CA CYS A 198 -4.05 8.56 3.83
C CYS A 198 -5.23 7.96 4.61
N GLU A 199 -5.83 8.71 5.53
CA GLU A 199 -7.00 8.28 6.30
C GLU A 199 -8.23 8.04 5.42
N ARG A 200 -8.46 8.89 4.41
CA ARG A 200 -9.56 8.69 3.46
C ARG A 200 -9.39 7.37 2.71
N ILE A 201 -8.18 7.07 2.24
CA ILE A 201 -7.87 5.82 1.55
C ILE A 201 -8.08 4.63 2.50
N PHE A 202 -7.53 4.70 3.70
CA PHE A 202 -7.62 3.64 4.71
C PHE A 202 -9.07 3.37 5.15
N ASN A 203 -9.82 4.41 5.53
CA ASN A 203 -11.17 4.29 6.10
C ASN A 203 -12.27 4.09 5.04
N THR A 204 -11.99 4.35 3.77
CA THR A 204 -12.97 4.24 2.68
C THR A 204 -12.55 3.13 1.71
N PRO A 205 -12.68 1.84 2.08
CA PRO A 205 -12.36 0.72 1.18
C PRO A 205 -13.30 0.67 -0.02
N LEU A 206 -12.97 -0.15 -1.02
CA LEU A 206 -13.87 -0.34 -2.16
C LEU A 206 -15.22 -0.90 -1.70
N PRO A 207 -16.33 -0.54 -2.38
CA PRO A 207 -17.65 -1.06 -2.03
C PRO A 207 -17.65 -2.59 -2.02
N PHE A 208 -17.94 -3.18 -0.86
CA PHE A 208 -17.92 -4.63 -0.64
C PHE A 208 -18.80 -5.42 -1.62
N ALA A 209 -19.92 -4.82 -2.04
CA ALA A 209 -20.81 -5.43 -3.03
C ALA A 209 -20.11 -5.67 -4.38
N TYR A 210 -19.25 -4.74 -4.80
CA TYR A 210 -18.50 -4.83 -6.05
C TYR A 210 -17.46 -5.95 -5.99
N THR A 211 -16.65 -5.99 -4.92
CA THR A 211 -15.58 -7.01 -4.77
C THR A 211 -16.15 -8.42 -4.67
N ILE A 212 -17.23 -8.63 -3.91
CA ILE A 212 -17.91 -9.94 -3.87
C ILE A 212 -18.51 -10.31 -5.22
N PHE A 213 -19.20 -9.36 -5.87
CA PHE A 213 -19.85 -9.66 -7.15
C PHE A 213 -18.83 -10.11 -8.19
N LEU A 214 -17.69 -9.41 -8.30
CA LEU A 214 -16.61 -9.78 -9.19
C LEU A 214 -16.02 -11.16 -8.85
N ARG A 215 -15.73 -11.44 -7.57
CA ARG A 215 -15.21 -12.75 -7.14
C ARG A 215 -16.17 -13.90 -7.46
N LYS A 216 -17.47 -13.72 -7.19
CA LYS A 216 -18.50 -14.70 -7.55
C LYS A 216 -18.58 -14.91 -9.06
N PHE A 217 -18.45 -13.84 -9.83
CA PHE A 217 -18.50 -13.92 -11.28
C PHE A 217 -17.29 -14.66 -11.87
N ILE A 218 -16.08 -14.42 -11.35
CA ILE A 218 -14.87 -15.19 -11.71
C ILE A 218 -15.04 -16.68 -11.37
N LEU A 219 -15.56 -16.98 -10.17
CA LEU A 219 -15.80 -18.37 -9.73
C LEU A 219 -16.79 -19.09 -10.65
N LEU A 220 -17.92 -18.44 -10.99
CA LEU A 220 -18.91 -18.99 -11.91
C LEU A 220 -18.31 -19.19 -13.31
N TYR A 221 -17.57 -18.21 -13.82
CA TYR A 221 -16.90 -18.31 -15.12
C TYR A 221 -15.95 -19.50 -15.17
N CYS A 222 -15.04 -19.63 -14.19
CA CYS A 222 -14.08 -20.73 -14.14
C CYS A 222 -14.76 -22.09 -13.94
N PHE A 223 -15.93 -22.13 -13.28
CA PHE A 223 -16.71 -23.35 -13.11
C PHE A 223 -17.32 -23.82 -14.45
N PHE A 224 -17.93 -22.94 -15.23
CA PHE A 224 -18.56 -23.30 -16.51
C PHE A 224 -17.56 -23.47 -17.66
N LEU A 225 -16.38 -22.87 -17.57
CA LEU A 225 -15.34 -22.91 -18.60
C LEU A 225 -15.00 -24.32 -19.10
N PRO A 226 -14.67 -25.32 -18.26
CA PRO A 226 -14.34 -26.65 -18.75
C PRO A 226 -15.52 -27.33 -19.49
N PHE A 227 -16.77 -27.05 -19.11
CA PHE A 227 -17.96 -27.59 -19.77
C PHE A 227 -18.14 -27.00 -21.17
N GLY A 228 -17.80 -25.72 -21.37
CA GLY A 228 -17.89 -25.09 -22.68
C GLY A 228 -16.75 -25.46 -23.64
N LEU A 229 -15.63 -25.98 -23.12
CA LEU A 229 -14.44 -26.30 -23.93
C LEU A 229 -14.27 -27.80 -24.24
N VAL A 230 -14.88 -28.68 -23.45
CA VAL A 230 -14.62 -30.14 -23.49
C VAL A 230 -14.90 -30.78 -24.85
N GLU A 231 -15.97 -30.37 -25.54
CA GLU A 231 -16.32 -30.93 -26.84
C GLU A 231 -15.31 -30.58 -27.93
N THR A 232 -14.75 -29.37 -27.89
CA THR A 232 -13.77 -28.91 -28.89
C THR A 232 -12.36 -29.38 -28.58
N LEU A 233 -11.94 -29.36 -27.31
CA LEU A 233 -10.53 -29.53 -26.91
C LEU A 233 -10.23 -30.88 -26.24
N LEU A 234 -11.23 -31.62 -25.77
CA LEU A 234 -11.07 -32.87 -25.03
C LEU A 234 -10.03 -32.73 -23.89
N TRP A 235 -8.90 -33.45 -23.97
CA TRP A 235 -7.80 -33.38 -23.00
C TRP A 235 -7.12 -32.00 -22.95
N GLY A 236 -7.20 -31.22 -24.02
CA GLY A 236 -6.73 -29.83 -24.07
C GLY A 236 -7.52 -28.88 -23.16
N THR A 237 -8.72 -29.25 -22.72
CA THR A 237 -9.52 -28.46 -21.77
C THR A 237 -8.79 -28.25 -20.44
N ILE A 238 -8.05 -29.25 -19.96
CA ILE A 238 -7.36 -29.20 -18.66
C ILE A 238 -6.32 -28.06 -18.61
N PRO A 239 -5.30 -28.03 -19.50
CA PRO A 239 -4.30 -26.96 -19.46
C PRO A 239 -4.89 -25.58 -19.75
N ILE A 240 -5.92 -25.47 -20.60
CA ILE A 240 -6.55 -24.20 -20.94
C ILE A 240 -7.38 -23.66 -19.76
N THR A 241 -8.23 -24.49 -19.13
CA THR A 241 -8.99 -24.09 -17.94
C THR A 241 -8.05 -23.67 -16.80
N LEU A 242 -6.96 -24.42 -16.58
CA LEU A 242 -5.97 -24.07 -15.57
C LEU A 242 -5.31 -22.72 -15.86
N LEU A 243 -4.89 -22.47 -17.12
CA LEU A 243 -4.27 -21.22 -17.52
C LEU A 243 -5.23 -20.02 -17.35
N VAL A 244 -6.47 -20.15 -17.82
CA VAL A 244 -7.47 -19.08 -17.73
C VAL A 244 -7.81 -18.80 -16.26
N ALA A 245 -8.04 -19.84 -15.45
CA ALA A 245 -8.28 -19.66 -14.02
C ALA A 245 -7.08 -18.97 -13.34
N PHE A 246 -5.86 -19.39 -13.65
CA PHE A 246 -4.65 -18.76 -13.12
C PHE A 246 -4.57 -17.27 -13.46
N VAL A 247 -4.87 -16.88 -14.71
CA VAL A 247 -4.86 -15.48 -15.12
C VAL A 247 -5.96 -14.67 -14.42
N LEU A 248 -7.20 -15.17 -14.40
CA LEU A 248 -8.33 -14.43 -13.82
C LEU A 248 -8.17 -14.24 -12.30
N PHE A 249 -7.82 -15.30 -11.57
CA PHE A 249 -7.52 -15.19 -10.14
C PHE A 249 -6.24 -14.40 -9.87
N GLY A 250 -5.26 -14.44 -10.78
CA GLY A 250 -4.03 -13.66 -10.70
C GLY A 250 -4.30 -12.16 -10.73
N VAL A 251 -5.09 -11.70 -11.70
CA VAL A 251 -5.47 -10.29 -11.83
C VAL A 251 -6.25 -9.81 -10.61
N GLU A 252 -7.22 -10.60 -10.13
CA GLU A 252 -7.99 -10.26 -8.92
C GLU A 252 -7.10 -10.23 -7.66
N ALA A 253 -6.15 -11.16 -7.52
CA ALA A 253 -5.23 -11.20 -6.39
C ALA A 253 -4.26 -10.00 -6.40
N ILE A 254 -3.73 -9.61 -7.57
CA ILE A 254 -2.87 -8.42 -7.70
C ILE A 254 -3.65 -7.17 -7.30
N ALA A 255 -4.92 -7.05 -7.73
CA ALA A 255 -5.76 -5.93 -7.37
C ALA A 255 -6.09 -5.89 -5.87
N GLU A 256 -6.25 -7.06 -5.23
CA GLU A 256 -6.43 -7.16 -3.77
C GLU A 256 -5.18 -6.73 -3.01
N GLU A 257 -4.01 -7.16 -3.46
CA GLU A 257 -2.73 -6.84 -2.82
C GLU A 257 -2.39 -5.35 -2.89
N ILE A 258 -2.59 -4.69 -4.05
CA ILE A 258 -2.27 -3.25 -4.18
C ILE A 258 -3.38 -2.31 -3.65
N GLU A 259 -4.55 -2.82 -3.29
CA GLU A 259 -5.67 -1.98 -2.83
C GLU A 259 -5.43 -1.36 -1.44
N ASP A 260 -4.62 -2.02 -0.60
CA ASP A 260 -4.25 -1.58 0.75
C ASP A 260 -2.76 -1.17 0.84
N PRO A 261 -2.39 0.02 0.34
CA PRO A 261 -0.98 0.41 0.23
C PRO A 261 -0.24 0.57 1.56
N PHE A 262 -0.95 0.63 2.69
CA PHE A 262 -0.35 0.95 3.99
C PHE A 262 -0.12 -0.28 4.88
N GLY A 263 -0.45 -1.48 4.38
CA GLY A 263 -0.32 -2.73 5.09
C GLY A 263 1.13 -3.16 5.38
N LYS A 264 1.31 -4.46 5.49
CA LYS A 264 2.59 -5.12 5.82
C LYS A 264 2.99 -6.19 4.80
N ASP A 265 2.26 -6.29 3.69
CA ASP A 265 2.57 -7.22 2.62
C ASP A 265 3.84 -6.77 1.88
N GLU A 266 4.48 -7.70 1.16
CA GLU A 266 5.78 -7.43 0.52
C GLU A 266 5.69 -6.34 -0.57
N ASN A 267 4.50 -6.12 -1.12
CA ASN A 267 4.23 -5.14 -2.18
C ASN A 267 3.62 -3.83 -1.68
N ASP A 268 3.41 -3.68 -0.36
CA ASP A 268 2.91 -2.45 0.25
C ASP A 268 3.99 -1.37 0.29
N LEU A 269 3.59 -0.15 0.66
CA LEU A 269 4.55 0.94 0.84
C LEU A 269 5.54 0.61 1.97
N PRO A 270 6.86 0.84 1.76
CA PRO A 270 7.87 0.57 2.75
C PRO A 270 7.91 1.67 3.84
N LEU A 271 6.78 1.88 4.52
CA LEU A 271 6.60 2.97 5.50
C LEU A 271 7.66 2.92 6.62
N GLU A 272 8.13 1.73 6.98
CA GLU A 272 9.20 1.57 7.98
C GLU A 272 10.51 2.20 7.50
N GLU A 273 10.94 1.89 6.29
CA GLU A 273 12.16 2.44 5.69
C GLU A 273 12.05 3.96 5.52
N LEU A 274 10.87 4.46 5.16
CA LEU A 274 10.60 5.88 5.02
C LEU A 274 10.67 6.62 6.37
N CYS A 275 10.11 6.03 7.44
CA CYS A 275 10.26 6.57 8.80
C CYS A 275 11.72 6.53 9.28
N GLN A 276 12.46 5.45 8.98
CA GLN A 276 13.89 5.34 9.33
C GLN A 276 14.74 6.37 8.60
N MET A 277 14.42 6.65 7.33
CA MET A 277 15.08 7.69 6.55
C MET A 277 14.92 9.08 7.19
N ILE A 278 13.70 9.46 7.56
CA ILE A 278 13.42 10.72 8.28
C ILE A 278 14.16 10.76 9.62
N THR A 279 14.14 9.65 10.36
CA THR A 279 14.82 9.56 11.67
C THR A 279 16.32 9.76 11.52
N LYS A 280 16.92 9.20 10.46
CA LYS A 280 18.33 9.35 10.15
C LYS A 280 18.67 10.80 9.78
N GLU A 281 17.86 11.44 8.94
CA GLU A 281 18.06 12.85 8.56
C GLU A 281 18.00 13.79 9.78
N ALA A 282 17.03 13.58 10.67
CA ALA A 282 16.94 14.36 11.91
C ALA A 282 18.19 14.19 12.80
N ARG A 283 18.70 12.96 12.94
CA ARG A 283 19.93 12.68 13.71
C ARG A 283 21.18 13.29 13.09
N GLU A 284 21.26 13.36 11.75
CA GLU A 284 22.37 14.01 11.06
C GLU A 284 22.40 15.52 11.36
N PHE A 285 21.24 16.17 11.48
CA PHE A 285 21.17 17.58 11.90
C PHE A 285 21.59 17.79 13.36
N GLU A 286 21.21 16.89 14.26
CA GLU A 286 21.70 16.93 15.65
C GLU A 286 23.22 16.77 15.73
N ALA A 287 23.79 15.81 14.98
CA ALA A 287 25.24 15.59 14.95
C ALA A 287 26.01 16.79 14.38
N PHE A 288 25.48 17.44 13.34
CA PHE A 288 26.09 18.65 12.76
C PHE A 288 26.20 19.80 13.75
N GLN A 289 25.25 19.92 14.69
CA GLN A 289 25.28 20.93 15.75
C GLN A 289 26.48 20.73 16.69
N ASP A 290 26.81 19.47 17.01
CA ASP A 290 27.91 19.14 17.91
C ASP A 290 29.28 19.45 17.27
N GLU A 291 29.44 19.20 15.95
CA GLU A 291 30.67 19.55 15.23
C GLU A 291 30.90 21.06 15.13
N HIS A 292 29.85 21.85 14.88
CA HIS A 292 29.99 23.31 14.78
C HIS A 292 30.32 23.98 16.12
N LYS A 293 29.81 23.45 17.23
CA LYS A 293 30.23 23.90 18.58
C LYS A 293 31.73 23.68 18.81
N VAL A 294 32.31 22.61 18.24
CA VAL A 294 33.74 22.28 18.36
C VAL A 294 34.61 23.20 17.49
N ILE A 295 34.12 23.66 16.34
CA ILE A 295 34.86 24.57 15.45
C ILE A 295 34.83 26.03 15.95
N SER A 296 33.84 26.40 16.77
CA SER A 296 33.70 27.75 17.35
C SER A 296 34.45 27.99 18.68
N LEU A 297 35.34 27.07 19.10
CA LEU A 297 36.22 27.19 20.28
C LEU A 297 37.69 27.37 19.84
#